data_AF-A0A3D0S0E9-F1
#
_entry.id   AF-A0A3D0S0E9-F1
#
_cell.length_a   1.000
_cell.length_b   1.000
_cell.length_c   1.000
_cell.angle_alpha   90.00
_cell.angle_beta   90.00
_cell.angle_gamma   90.00
#
_symmetry.space_group_name_H-M   'P 1'
#
loop_
_entity.id
_entity.type
_entity.pdbx_description
1 polymer ?
#
loop_
_entity_poly.entity_id
_entity_poly.type
_entity_poly.pdbx_seq_one_letter_code
_entity_poly.pdbx_strand_id
1 'polypeptide(L)'
;MSAGLFGLFDDIATLARMAAASVDDVGAAAGRASAKAAGVVVDDTAVTPQYVAGVAAERELPIIRKIAIGSLRNKILFILPAALLLSQFLPWLLAPILMVGGTYLCYEGAEKVWERLRGHDEQHLAVEQGPDAEGSMVSSAIRTDFIL
;
A
#
# COMPACT_ATOMS: atom_id res chain seq x y z
N MET A 1 47.48 -31.02 9.96
CA MET A 1 46.95 -29.70 9.53
C MET A 1 45.86 -29.80 8.44
N SER A 2 45.41 -30.99 8.01
CA SER A 2 44.44 -31.17 6.92
C SER A 2 42.98 -31.35 7.35
N ALA A 3 42.72 -31.81 8.57
CA ALA A 3 41.35 -32.07 9.06
C ALA A 3 40.49 -30.80 9.20
N GLY A 4 41.09 -29.67 9.59
CA GLY A 4 40.36 -28.40 9.71
C GLY A 4 39.95 -27.79 8.37
N LEU A 5 40.70 -28.06 7.29
CA LEU A 5 40.34 -27.59 5.95
C LEU A 5 39.16 -28.39 5.37
N PHE A 6 39.14 -29.71 5.61
CA PHE A 6 38.00 -30.55 5.22
C PHE A 6 36.72 -30.20 5.98
N GLY A 7 36.82 -29.89 7.29
CA GLY A 7 35.67 -29.39 8.06
C GLY A 7 35.11 -28.06 7.54
N LEU A 8 35.99 -27.12 7.16
CA LEU A 8 35.56 -25.85 6.56
C LEU A 8 34.84 -26.05 5.22
N PHE A 9 35.32 -26.99 4.39
CA PHE A 9 34.64 -27.32 3.13
C PHE A 9 33.29 -28.01 3.34
N ASP A 10 33.17 -28.86 4.37
CA ASP A 10 31.90 -29.47 4.76
C ASP A 10 30.90 -28.39 5.23
N ASP A 11 31.32 -27.48 6.11
CA ASP A 11 30.50 -26.36 6.60
C ASP A 11 30.00 -25.47 5.46
N ILE A 12 30.88 -25.11 4.51
CA ILE A 12 30.52 -24.35 3.29
C ILE A 12 29.52 -25.14 2.44
N ALA A 13 29.70 -26.45 2.29
CA ALA A 13 28.78 -27.30 1.54
C ALA A 13 27.40 -27.38 2.21
N THR A 14 27.34 -27.43 3.55
CA THR A 14 26.08 -27.34 4.31
C THR A 14 25.41 -25.98 4.15
N LEU A 15 26.15 -24.87 4.30
CA LEU A 15 25.62 -23.52 4.11
C LEU A 15 25.10 -23.31 2.69
N ALA A 16 25.83 -23.78 1.67
CA ALA A 16 25.40 -23.71 0.28
C ALA A 16 24.13 -24.53 0.04
N ARG A 17 24.02 -25.72 0.64
CA ARG A 17 22.83 -26.57 0.54
C ARG A 17 21.62 -25.95 1.26
N MET A 18 21.82 -25.36 2.43
CA MET A 18 20.77 -24.63 3.17
C MET A 18 20.32 -23.39 2.41
N ALA A 19 21.25 -22.62 1.85
CA ALA A 19 20.95 -21.46 1.02
C ALA A 19 20.15 -21.88 -0.22
N ALA A 20 20.59 -22.92 -0.95
CA ALA A 20 19.89 -23.44 -2.12
C ALA A 20 18.45 -23.91 -1.78
N ALA A 21 18.26 -24.56 -0.63
CA ALA A 21 16.92 -24.96 -0.16
C ALA A 21 16.04 -23.74 0.17
N SER A 22 16.61 -22.69 0.76
CA SER A 22 15.87 -21.46 1.10
C SER A 22 15.49 -20.61 -0.11
N VAL A 23 16.23 -20.72 -1.23
CA VAL A 23 15.97 -19.93 -2.43
C VAL A 23 14.61 -20.25 -3.05
N ASP A 24 14.18 -21.52 -3.04
CA ASP A 24 12.88 -21.92 -3.58
C ASP A 24 11.72 -21.37 -2.74
N ASP A 25 11.81 -21.49 -1.42
CA ASP A 25 10.81 -20.96 -0.48
C ASP A 25 10.72 -19.43 -0.55
N VAL A 26 11.87 -18.73 -0.61
CA VAL A 26 11.93 -17.28 -0.77
C VAL A 26 11.35 -16.88 -2.13
N GLY A 27 11.66 -17.62 -3.20
CA GLY A 27 11.11 -17.39 -4.54
C GLY A 27 9.59 -17.53 -4.58
N ALA A 28 9.05 -18.59 -3.99
CA ALA A 28 7.61 -18.82 -3.91
C ALA A 28 6.90 -17.80 -2.99
N ALA A 29 7.52 -17.41 -1.87
CA ALA A 29 7.00 -16.37 -1.00
C ALA A 29 7.00 -14.99 -1.68
N ALA A 30 8.12 -14.63 -2.34
CA ALA A 30 8.24 -13.40 -3.10
C ALA A 30 7.25 -13.35 -4.27
N GLY A 31 7.07 -14.45 -5.00
CA GLY A 31 6.08 -14.55 -6.07
C GLY A 31 4.65 -14.31 -5.58
N ARG A 32 4.26 -14.94 -4.46
CA ARG A 32 2.93 -14.74 -3.85
C ARG A 32 2.74 -13.31 -3.32
N ALA A 33 3.77 -12.73 -2.70
CA ALA A 33 3.73 -11.35 -2.24
C ALA A 33 3.58 -10.37 -3.41
N SER A 34 4.36 -10.54 -4.47
CA SER A 34 4.29 -9.72 -5.69
C SER A 34 2.93 -9.82 -6.38
N ALA A 35 2.36 -11.03 -6.48
CA ALA A 35 1.03 -11.20 -7.06
C ALA A 35 -0.07 -10.49 -6.24
N LYS A 36 0.00 -10.56 -4.91
CA LYS A 36 -0.93 -9.82 -4.03
C LYS A 36 -0.74 -8.31 -4.12
N ALA A 37 0.52 -7.84 -4.17
CA ALA A 37 0.83 -6.43 -4.31
C ALA A 37 0.37 -5.85 -5.66
N ALA A 38 0.49 -6.62 -6.75
CA ALA A 38 0.05 -6.18 -8.07
C ALA A 38 -1.45 -5.87 -8.10
N GLY A 39 -2.28 -6.68 -7.43
CA GLY A 39 -3.73 -6.43 -7.33
C GLY A 39 -4.05 -5.10 -6.64
N VAL A 40 -3.35 -4.82 -5.54
CA VAL A 40 -3.50 -3.55 -4.78
C VAL A 40 -3.04 -2.35 -5.60
N VAL A 41 -1.89 -2.45 -6.29
CA VAL A 41 -1.37 -1.35 -7.12
C VAL A 41 -2.30 -1.04 -8.29
N VAL A 42 -2.85 -2.08 -8.95
CA VAL A 42 -3.80 -1.88 -10.06
C VAL A 42 -5.07 -1.18 -9.57
N ASP A 43 -5.60 -1.58 -8.42
CA ASP A 43 -6.78 -0.96 -7.80
C ASP A 43 -6.53 0.53 -7.48
N ASP A 44 -5.42 0.84 -6.79
CA ASP A 44 -5.04 2.21 -6.43
C ASP A 44 -4.81 3.11 -7.66
N THR A 45 -4.22 2.55 -8.74
CA THR A 45 -4.00 3.30 -9.99
C THR A 45 -5.28 3.53 -10.78
N ALA A 46 -6.30 2.69 -10.64
CA ALA A 46 -7.57 2.84 -11.34
C ALA A 46 -8.45 3.96 -10.75
N VAL A 47 -8.25 4.28 -9.47
CA VAL A 47 -9.16 5.17 -8.71
C VAL A 47 -8.67 6.62 -8.59
N THR A 48 -7.43 6.98 -8.99
CA THR A 48 -6.92 8.33 -8.74
C THR A 48 -6.27 9.03 -9.95
N PRO A 49 -6.89 10.11 -10.44
CA PRO A 49 -6.20 11.42 -10.38
C PRO A 49 -7.12 12.57 -9.92
N GLN A 50 -8.23 12.30 -9.22
CA GLN A 50 -9.21 13.36 -8.89
C GLN A 50 -8.72 14.38 -7.85
N TYR A 51 -7.74 14.05 -7.00
CA TYR A 51 -7.22 15.00 -5.99
C TYR A 51 -6.43 16.19 -6.57
N VAL A 52 -5.95 16.07 -7.82
CA VAL A 52 -5.15 17.10 -8.50
C VAL A 52 -5.82 17.65 -9.75
N ALA A 53 -7.04 17.20 -10.07
CA ALA A 53 -7.81 17.71 -11.19
C ALA A 53 -8.03 19.23 -11.05
N GLY A 54 -7.35 20.02 -11.89
CA GLY A 54 -7.43 21.48 -11.88
C GLY A 54 -6.22 22.21 -11.29
N VAL A 55 -5.18 21.50 -10.82
CA VAL A 55 -3.90 22.10 -10.42
C VAL A 55 -3.00 22.25 -11.65
N ALA A 56 -2.17 23.30 -11.72
CA ALA A 56 -1.19 23.43 -12.79
C ALA A 56 -0.25 22.20 -12.80
N ALA A 57 -0.07 21.57 -13.97
CA ALA A 57 0.70 20.32 -14.13
C ALA A 57 2.11 20.35 -13.48
N GLU A 58 2.72 21.54 -13.40
CA GLU A 58 4.03 21.75 -12.77
C GLU A 58 4.02 21.54 -11.23
N ARG A 59 2.85 21.65 -10.57
CA ARG A 59 2.69 21.53 -9.12
C ARG A 59 2.12 20.19 -8.66
N GLU A 60 1.56 19.39 -9.56
CA GLU A 60 0.96 18.08 -9.25
C GLU A 60 2.00 17.08 -8.73
N LEU A 61 3.13 16.92 -9.44
CA LEU A 61 4.20 16.00 -9.09
C LEU A 61 4.79 16.25 -7.68
N PRO A 62 5.13 17.50 -7.30
CA PRO A 62 5.55 17.82 -5.94
C PRO A 62 4.51 17.48 -4.85
N ILE A 63 3.22 17.71 -5.10
CA ILE A 63 2.13 17.41 -4.16
C ILE A 63 2.00 15.90 -3.97
N ILE A 64 1.93 15.15 -5.07
CA ILE A 64 1.84 13.68 -5.05
C ILE A 64 3.04 13.10 -4.31
N ARG A 65 4.25 13.62 -4.54
CA ARG A 65 5.45 13.15 -3.84
C ARG A 65 5.36 13.35 -2.32
N LYS A 66 4.81 14.49 -1.85
CA LYS A 66 4.62 14.72 -0.40
C LYS A 66 3.61 13.73 0.19
N ILE A 67 2.49 13.50 -0.51
CA ILE A 67 1.47 12.53 -0.09
C ILE A 67 2.06 11.12 -0.06
N ALA A 68 2.78 10.72 -1.10
CA ALA A 68 3.40 9.39 -1.20
C ALA A 68 4.40 9.13 -0.08
N ILE A 69 5.27 10.10 0.24
CA ILE A 69 6.23 9.97 1.35
C ILE A 69 5.49 9.89 2.70
N GLY A 70 4.43 10.70 2.88
CA GLY A 70 3.62 10.69 4.09
C GLY A 70 2.86 9.36 4.30
N SER A 71 2.20 8.87 3.25
CA SER A 71 1.51 7.58 3.21
C SER A 71 2.48 6.43 3.45
N LEU A 72 3.65 6.41 2.78
CA LEU A 72 4.67 5.39 2.99
C LEU A 72 5.11 5.33 4.46
N ARG A 73 5.29 6.50 5.09
CA ARG A 73 5.62 6.58 6.51
C ARG A 73 4.48 6.02 7.38
N ASN A 74 3.23 6.35 7.09
CA ASN A 74 2.08 5.84 7.86
C ASN A 74 1.94 4.32 7.73
N LYS A 75 2.04 3.80 6.50
CA LYS A 75 1.99 2.37 6.21
C LYS A 75 3.11 1.61 6.89
N ILE A 76 4.36 2.06 6.81
CA ILE A 76 5.51 1.36 7.42
C ILE A 76 5.53 1.49 8.95
N LEU A 77 5.19 2.64 9.52
CA LEU A 77 5.33 2.87 10.97
C LEU A 77 4.12 2.44 11.79
N PHE A 78 2.91 2.48 11.22
CA PHE A 78 1.68 2.21 11.97
C PHE A 78 0.90 1.03 11.41
N ILE A 79 0.50 1.06 10.13
CA ILE A 79 -0.43 0.07 9.58
C ILE A 79 0.23 -1.30 9.48
N LEU A 80 1.44 -1.38 8.91
CA LEU A 80 2.15 -2.64 8.72
C LEU A 80 2.49 -3.30 10.07
N PRO A 81 3.08 -2.63 11.08
CA PRO A 81 3.32 -3.24 12.37
C PRO A 81 2.02 -3.68 13.06
N ALA A 82 0.96 -2.87 13.01
CA ALA A 82 -0.33 -3.24 13.59
C ALA A 82 -0.93 -4.47 12.89
N ALA A 83 -0.90 -4.53 11.57
CA ALA A 83 -1.38 -5.67 10.79
C ALA A 83 -0.55 -6.93 11.05
N LEU A 84 0.78 -6.81 11.16
CA LEU A 84 1.67 -7.92 11.50
C LEU A 84 1.36 -8.47 12.91
N LEU A 85 1.22 -7.59 13.91
CA LEU A 85 0.83 -7.99 15.26
C LEU A 85 -0.56 -8.65 15.25
N LEU A 86 -1.54 -8.06 14.57
CA LEU A 86 -2.88 -8.63 14.45
C LEU A 86 -2.83 -10.02 13.80
N SER A 87 -2.05 -10.19 12.73
CA SER A 87 -1.89 -11.47 12.04
C SER A 87 -1.25 -12.55 12.91
N GLN A 88 -0.37 -12.19 13.85
CA GLN A 88 0.24 -13.15 14.75
C GLN A 88 -0.66 -13.53 15.92
N PHE A 89 -1.28 -12.54 16.56
CA PHE A 89 -2.02 -12.79 17.80
C PHE A 89 -3.49 -13.14 17.56
N LEU A 90 -4.14 -12.54 16.56
CA LEU A 90 -5.56 -12.73 16.25
C LEU A 90 -5.79 -12.86 14.72
N PRO A 91 -5.25 -13.90 14.04
CA PRO A 91 -5.36 -14.06 12.60
C PRO A 91 -6.79 -14.15 12.07
N TRP A 92 -7.72 -14.68 12.88
CA TRP A 92 -9.13 -14.83 12.53
C TRP A 92 -9.88 -13.49 12.50
N LEU A 93 -9.39 -12.45 13.19
CA LEU A 93 -10.03 -11.14 13.27
C LEU A 93 -9.69 -10.25 12.07
N LEU A 94 -8.60 -10.56 11.38
CA LEU A 94 -8.16 -9.81 10.20
C LEU A 94 -9.20 -9.89 9.07
N ALA A 95 -9.70 -11.09 8.78
CA ALA A 95 -10.72 -11.30 7.75
C ALA A 95 -12.03 -10.50 7.99
N PRO A 96 -12.70 -10.56 9.16
CA PRO A 96 -13.92 -9.79 9.41
C PRO A 96 -13.69 -8.28 9.40
N ILE A 97 -12.54 -7.79 9.89
CA ILE A 97 -12.19 -6.36 9.78
C ILE A 97 -12.11 -5.94 8.30
N LEU A 98 -11.39 -6.72 7.48
CA LEU A 98 -11.28 -6.44 6.04
C LEU A 98 -12.62 -6.56 5.31
N MET A 99 -13.48 -7.52 5.69
CA MET A 99 -14.81 -7.68 5.11
C MET A 99 -15.71 -6.48 5.41
N VAL A 100 -15.64 -5.92 6.63
CA VAL A 100 -16.39 -4.70 6.99
C VAL A 100 -15.88 -3.51 6.18
N GLY A 101 -14.56 -3.32 6.09
CA GLY A 101 -13.96 -2.27 5.27
C GLY A 101 -14.34 -2.40 3.79
N GLY A 102 -14.23 -3.60 3.23
CA GLY A 102 -14.62 -3.90 1.85
C GLY A 102 -16.10 -3.64 1.58
N THR A 103 -16.98 -3.95 2.54
CA THR A 103 -18.42 -3.65 2.43
C THR A 103 -18.68 -2.14 2.36
N TYR A 104 -17.98 -1.35 3.19
CA TYR A 104 -18.07 0.10 3.13
C TYR A 104 -17.56 0.67 1.79
N LEU A 105 -16.45 0.14 1.26
CA LEU A 105 -15.93 0.52 -0.06
C LEU A 105 -16.90 0.16 -1.19
N CYS A 106 -17.57 -1.00 -1.13
CA CYS A 106 -18.60 -1.36 -2.09
C CYS A 106 -19.81 -0.41 -2.03
N TYR A 107 -20.20 0.05 -0.84
CA TYR A 107 -21.25 1.04 -0.66
C TYR A 107 -20.87 2.38 -1.32
N GLU A 108 -19.68 2.91 -1.02
CA GLU A 108 -19.20 4.17 -1.60
C GLU A 108 -19.02 4.06 -3.13
N GLY A 109 -18.53 2.92 -3.60
CA GLY A 109 -18.41 2.64 -5.04
C GLY A 109 -19.77 2.61 -5.74
N ALA A 110 -20.80 2.01 -5.13
CA ALA A 110 -22.15 2.01 -5.67
C ALA A 110 -22.75 3.42 -5.73
N GLU A 111 -22.50 4.25 -4.71
CA GLU A 111 -22.93 5.65 -4.67
C GLU A 111 -22.29 6.46 -5.80
N LYS A 112 -20.97 6.37 -6.00
CA LYS A 112 -20.26 7.05 -7.09
C LYS A 112 -20.75 6.62 -8.48
N VAL A 113 -21.00 5.33 -8.67
CA VAL A 113 -21.58 4.81 -9.93
C VAL A 113 -22.99 5.38 -10.13
N TRP A 114 -23.80 5.44 -9.07
CA TRP A 114 -25.16 5.98 -9.12
C TRP A 114 -25.18 7.48 -9.44
N GLU A 115 -24.29 8.27 -8.82
CA GLU A 115 -24.10 9.70 -9.12
C GLU A 115 -23.72 9.92 -10.58
N ARG A 116 -22.76 9.14 -11.10
CA ARG A 116 -22.34 9.20 -12.50
C ARG A 116 -23.50 8.95 -13.47
N LEU A 117 -24.42 8.04 -13.11
CA LEU A 117 -25.58 7.68 -13.93
C LEU A 117 -26.73 8.70 -13.81
N ARG A 118 -26.91 9.34 -12.65
CA ARG A 118 -27.98 10.34 -12.43
C ARG A 118 -27.67 11.72 -13.01
N GLY A 119 -26.42 12.00 -13.37
CA GLY A 119 -26.05 13.24 -14.03
C GLY A 119 -26.26 14.50 -13.19
N HIS A 120 -26.09 14.41 -11.87
CA HIS A 120 -26.04 15.62 -11.04
C HIS A 120 -24.70 16.34 -11.27
N ASP A 121 -24.78 17.65 -11.44
CA ASP A 121 -23.64 18.55 -11.60
C ASP A 121 -22.56 18.21 -10.58
N GLU A 122 -21.34 18.00 -11.08
CA GLU A 122 -20.16 18.11 -10.25
C GLU A 122 -20.24 19.47 -9.58
N GLN A 123 -20.52 19.50 -8.28
CA GLN A 123 -20.07 20.61 -7.46
C GLN A 123 -18.56 20.60 -7.63
N HIS A 124 -18.07 21.40 -8.58
CA HIS A 124 -16.68 21.74 -8.69
C HIS A 124 -16.25 22.11 -7.29
N LEU A 125 -15.53 21.21 -6.63
CA LEU A 125 -14.83 21.47 -5.41
C LEU A 125 -13.96 22.66 -5.77
N ALA A 126 -14.39 23.84 -5.33
CA ALA A 126 -13.67 25.07 -5.54
C ALA A 126 -12.33 24.84 -4.85
N VAL A 127 -11.32 24.50 -5.64
CA VAL A 127 -9.94 24.38 -5.20
C VAL A 127 -9.62 25.76 -4.67
N GLU A 128 -9.61 25.92 -3.34
CA GLU A 128 -9.14 27.15 -2.72
C GLU A 128 -7.70 27.35 -3.21
N GLN A 129 -7.50 28.39 -4.01
CA GLN A 129 -6.21 28.67 -4.63
C GLN A 129 -5.32 29.37 -3.60
N GLY A 130 -4.40 28.62 -2.98
CA GLY A 130 -3.41 29.17 -2.05
C GLY A 130 -2.43 28.13 -1.48
N PRO A 131 -1.23 28.55 -1.01
CA PRO A 131 -0.26 27.65 -0.38
C PRO A 131 -0.80 26.92 0.87
N ASP A 132 -1.70 27.57 1.62
CA ASP A 132 -2.32 27.00 2.82
C ASP A 132 -3.33 25.89 2.49
N ALA A 133 -4.03 26.01 1.36
CA ALA A 133 -4.95 25.00 0.86
C ALA A 133 -4.22 23.73 0.38
N GLU A 134 -3.02 23.88 -0.22
CA GLU A 134 -2.19 22.73 -0.59
C GLU A 134 -1.69 21.96 0.63
N GLY A 135 -1.26 22.67 1.68
CA GLY A 135 -0.84 22.04 2.94
C GLY A 135 -1.97 21.24 3.59
N SER A 136 -3.17 21.84 3.64
CA SER A 136 -4.38 21.19 4.14
C SER A 136 -4.75 19.94 3.31
N MET A 137 -4.73 20.05 1.98
CA MET A 137 -4.99 18.94 1.07
C MET A 137 -4.01 17.78 1.28
N VAL A 138 -2.70 18.07 1.32
CA VAL A 138 -1.66 17.06 1.56
C VAL A 138 -1.85 16.39 2.92
N SER A 139 -2.11 17.17 3.97
CA SER A 139 -2.34 16.61 5.31
C SER A 139 -3.61 15.76 5.38
N SER A 140 -4.68 16.18 4.69
CA SER A 140 -5.93 15.43 4.64
C SER A 140 -5.71 14.10 3.91
N ALA A 141 -5.06 14.14 2.75
CA ALA A 141 -4.75 12.93 1.98
C ALA A 141 -3.88 11.93 2.77
N ILE A 142 -2.86 12.42 3.49
CA ILE A 142 -2.02 11.57 4.35
C ILE A 142 -2.83 10.98 5.52
N ARG A 143 -3.85 11.69 6.03
CA ARG A 143 -4.69 11.19 7.12
C ARG A 143 -5.68 10.13 6.64
N THR A 144 -6.24 10.31 5.44
CA THR A 144 -7.16 9.33 4.85
C THR A 144 -6.47 7.99 4.57
N ASP A 145 -5.16 7.99 4.32
CA ASP A 145 -4.33 6.77 4.18
C ASP A 145 -4.31 5.87 5.44
N PHE A 146 -4.73 6.35 6.62
CA PHE A 146 -4.92 5.47 7.79
C PHE A 146 -6.16 4.60 7.70
N ILE A 147 -7.09 4.94 6.81
CA ILE A 147 -8.40 4.31 6.66
C ILE A 147 -8.40 3.40 5.41
N LEU A 148 -7.55 3.70 4.41
CA LEU A 148 -7.40 2.99 3.13
C LEU A 148 -6.14 2.11 3.09
#